data_AF-A0A178I2S4-F1
#
_entry.id   AF-A0A178I2S4-F1
#
_cell.length_a   1.000
_cell.length_b   1.000
_cell.length_c   1.000
_cell.angle_alpha   90.00
_cell.angle_beta   90.00
_cell.angle_gamma   90.00
#
_symmetry.space_group_name_H-M   'P 1'
#
loop_
_entity.id
_entity.type
_entity.pdbx_description
1 polymer ?
#
loop_
_entity_poly.entity_id
_entity_poly.type
_entity_poly.pdbx_seq_one_letter_code
_entity_poly.pdbx_strand_id
1 'polypeptide(L)'
;MTRLSLGLSARKTPAWWPANAVMAFDFRNDRYMKDGAPVARASVLSCASPSPRLAQDRSGHWHSFAPNVPAITNRGLFIQPAATNYAPNAGRPELMSSSAPAGISRQVLSTQLINGLPTVTMRFSGTALANGEIAINPVEYNAGPSAALGQTWHAGVFLAVIAGTLPDVSRLGLFERNASHTLLDASYVPLPASSALTRTSVQRALQSPSAARATSSLRLVVTTGQFYDFTIVVGPSDLSDERFADTVLTSGTSLHRVADAVTLLLPGAAHLLRTVPADGPATEQTTAGAWALPAGSPYWLEQAWCIAA
;
A
#
# COMPACT_ATOMS: atom_id res chain seq x y z
N MET A 1 -47.60 25.94 -45.17
CA MET A 1 -46.39 25.13 -44.92
C MET A 1 -45.65 25.71 -43.73
N THR A 2 -45.88 25.16 -42.53
CA THR A 2 -45.26 25.64 -41.28
C THR A 2 -43.97 24.86 -41.08
N ARG A 3 -42.81 25.51 -41.20
CA ARG A 3 -41.51 24.87 -40.97
C ARG A 3 -41.29 24.71 -39.47
N LEU A 4 -41.26 23.47 -39.00
CA LEU A 4 -40.83 23.09 -37.65
C LEU A 4 -39.29 23.19 -37.60
N SER A 5 -38.75 24.27 -37.04
CA SER A 5 -37.30 24.38 -36.80
C SER A 5 -36.96 23.71 -35.47
N LEU A 6 -36.28 22.57 -35.51
CA LEU A 6 -35.67 21.94 -34.33
C LEU A 6 -34.47 22.79 -33.92
N GLY A 7 -34.64 23.64 -32.90
CA GLY A 7 -33.56 24.44 -32.32
C GLY A 7 -32.59 23.56 -31.54
N LEU A 8 -31.61 22.97 -32.22
CA LEU A 8 -30.43 22.38 -31.57
C LEU A 8 -29.49 23.50 -31.13
N SER A 9 -29.78 24.13 -29.99
CA SER A 9 -28.75 24.92 -29.30
C SER A 9 -27.76 23.94 -28.68
N ALA A 10 -26.48 24.04 -29.06
CA ALA A 10 -25.42 23.25 -28.44
C ALA A 10 -25.40 23.59 -26.95
N ARG A 11 -25.87 22.65 -26.10
CA ARG A 11 -25.79 22.80 -24.65
C ARG A 11 -24.31 22.82 -24.30
N LYS A 12 -23.77 24.01 -24.04
CA LYS A 12 -22.38 24.19 -23.63
C LYS A 12 -22.19 23.39 -22.35
N THR A 13 -21.46 22.28 -22.43
CA THR A 13 -21.14 21.49 -21.25
C THR A 13 -20.46 22.41 -20.24
N PRO A 14 -20.92 22.46 -18.98
CA PRO A 14 -20.28 23.29 -17.99
C PRO A 14 -18.80 22.92 -17.89
N ALA A 15 -17.95 23.93 -17.70
CA ALA A 15 -16.53 23.70 -17.46
C ALA A 15 -16.36 22.77 -16.25
N TRP A 16 -15.39 21.86 -16.32
CA TRP A 16 -15.18 20.90 -15.24
C TRP A 16 -14.46 21.50 -14.03
N TRP A 17 -13.92 22.70 -14.18
CA TRP A 17 -13.25 23.46 -13.13
C TRP A 17 -14.18 24.53 -12.55
N PRO A 18 -13.92 25.00 -11.32
CA PRO A 18 -14.70 26.06 -10.69
C PRO A 18 -14.68 27.37 -11.47
N ALA A 19 -15.76 28.15 -11.38
CA ALA A 19 -15.77 29.52 -11.89
C ALA A 19 -14.65 30.34 -11.22
N ASN A 20 -13.98 31.19 -12.00
CA ASN A 20 -12.86 32.05 -11.58
C ASN A 20 -11.56 31.32 -11.19
N ALA A 21 -11.47 30.00 -11.40
CA ALA A 21 -10.20 29.30 -11.23
C ALA A 21 -9.21 29.74 -12.33
N VAL A 22 -8.03 30.20 -11.93
CA VAL A 22 -6.90 30.49 -12.84
C VAL A 22 -6.10 29.23 -13.15
N MET A 23 -6.19 28.23 -12.28
CA MET A 23 -5.59 26.92 -12.47
C MET A 23 -6.45 25.86 -11.79
N ALA A 24 -6.59 24.69 -12.39
CA ALA A 24 -7.31 23.56 -11.78
C ALA A 24 -6.65 22.22 -12.12
N PHE A 25 -6.74 21.30 -11.16
CA PHE A 25 -6.18 19.96 -11.17
C PHE A 25 -7.31 18.99 -10.83
N ASP A 26 -7.59 18.04 -11.72
CA ASP A 26 -8.48 16.93 -11.42
C ASP A 26 -7.73 15.63 -11.66
N PHE A 27 -7.01 15.20 -10.62
CA PHE A 27 -6.10 14.06 -10.67
C PHE A 27 -6.83 12.77 -10.98
N ARG A 28 -8.09 12.60 -10.52
CA ARG A 28 -8.89 11.40 -10.81
C ARG A 28 -9.12 11.18 -12.30
N ASN A 29 -9.22 12.26 -13.07
CA ASN A 29 -9.47 12.23 -14.51
C ASN A 29 -8.23 12.61 -15.32
N ASP A 30 -7.06 12.73 -14.68
CA ASP A 30 -5.78 13.16 -15.26
C ASP A 30 -5.90 14.38 -16.20
N ARG A 31 -6.65 15.41 -15.75
CA ARG A 31 -6.91 16.62 -16.53
C ARG A 31 -6.54 17.88 -15.76
N TYR A 32 -6.03 18.86 -16.49
CA TYR A 32 -5.45 20.08 -15.94
C TYR A 32 -5.87 21.29 -16.77
N MET A 33 -6.06 22.42 -16.10
CA MET A 33 -6.42 23.69 -16.71
C MET A 33 -5.50 24.79 -16.19
N LYS A 34 -5.10 25.69 -17.09
CA LYS A 34 -4.45 26.95 -16.77
C LYS A 34 -5.06 28.05 -17.64
N ASP A 35 -5.42 29.18 -17.02
CA ASP A 35 -5.98 30.37 -17.69
C ASP A 35 -7.19 30.06 -18.60
N GLY A 36 -8.06 29.15 -18.14
CA GLY A 36 -9.27 28.71 -18.83
C GLY A 36 -9.04 27.72 -19.99
N ALA A 37 -7.80 27.31 -20.24
CA ALA A 37 -7.45 26.36 -21.30
C ALA A 37 -6.94 25.02 -20.73
N PRO A 38 -7.26 23.87 -21.34
CA PRO A 38 -6.63 22.60 -21.00
C PRO A 38 -5.12 22.66 -21.25
N VAL A 39 -4.34 22.08 -20.34
CA VAL A 39 -2.87 22.04 -20.45
C VAL A 39 -2.32 20.64 -20.13
N ALA A 40 -1.12 20.34 -20.61
CA ALA A 40 -0.45 19.09 -20.30
C ALA A 40 0.00 19.06 -18.84
N ARG A 41 -0.07 17.88 -18.19
CA ARG A 41 0.37 17.64 -16.80
C ARG A 41 1.73 18.26 -16.48
N ALA A 42 2.73 18.03 -17.33
CA ALA A 42 4.11 18.50 -17.10
C ALA A 42 4.24 20.04 -17.04
N SER A 43 3.24 20.79 -17.51
CA SER A 43 3.24 22.25 -17.43
C SER A 43 2.74 22.80 -16.09
N VAL A 44 2.11 21.96 -15.26
CA VAL A 44 1.49 22.35 -13.99
C VAL A 44 1.89 21.47 -12.81
N LEU A 45 2.57 20.34 -13.05
CA LEU A 45 2.94 19.36 -12.04
C LEU A 45 4.35 18.86 -12.31
N SER A 46 5.20 18.86 -11.28
CA SER A 46 6.47 18.15 -11.28
C SER A 46 6.52 17.12 -10.16
N CYS A 47 7.27 16.04 -10.37
CA CYS A 47 7.48 14.98 -9.39
C CYS A 47 8.94 14.55 -9.41
N ALA A 48 9.57 14.57 -8.24
CA ALA A 48 10.84 13.91 -7.98
C ALA A 48 10.57 12.76 -6.99
N SER A 49 10.70 11.53 -7.47
CA SER A 49 10.56 10.32 -6.66
C SER A 49 11.49 9.27 -7.26
N PRO A 50 12.68 9.04 -6.68
CA PRO A 50 13.72 8.23 -7.33
C PRO A 50 13.41 6.72 -7.38
N SER A 51 12.36 6.29 -6.68
CA SER A 51 11.98 4.87 -6.57
C SER A 51 10.67 4.59 -7.30
N PRO A 52 10.49 3.37 -7.85
CA PRO A 52 9.17 2.91 -8.29
C PRO A 52 8.17 2.90 -7.13
N ARG A 53 6.89 3.01 -7.45
CA ARG A 53 5.82 3.00 -6.45
C ARG A 53 4.58 2.25 -6.91
N LEU A 54 3.80 1.80 -5.93
CA LEU A 54 2.51 1.18 -6.14
C LEU A 54 1.41 2.13 -5.68
N ALA A 55 0.37 2.28 -6.49
CA ALA A 55 -0.82 3.03 -6.07
C ALA A 55 -2.09 2.29 -6.47
N GLN A 56 -3.04 2.24 -5.54
CA GLN A 56 -4.29 1.52 -5.73
C GLN A 56 -5.32 2.40 -6.44
N ASP A 57 -6.07 1.85 -7.38
CA ASP A 57 -7.25 2.50 -7.94
C ASP A 57 -8.50 2.24 -7.08
N ARG A 58 -9.64 2.84 -7.45
CA ARG A 58 -10.92 2.68 -6.73
C ARG A 58 -11.50 1.26 -6.80
N SER A 59 -11.05 0.43 -7.74
CA SER A 59 -11.46 -0.98 -7.86
C SER A 59 -10.62 -1.91 -6.98
N GLY A 60 -9.55 -1.39 -6.39
CA GLY A 60 -8.62 -2.16 -5.57
C GLY A 60 -7.41 -2.71 -6.34
N HIS A 61 -7.29 -2.41 -7.64
CA HIS A 61 -6.15 -2.82 -8.46
C HIS A 61 -4.95 -1.90 -8.23
N TRP A 62 -3.76 -2.48 -8.11
CA TRP A 62 -2.51 -1.77 -7.88
C TRP A 62 -1.78 -1.51 -9.21
N HIS A 63 -1.37 -0.27 -9.40
CA HIS A 63 -0.62 0.17 -10.57
C HIS A 63 0.83 0.47 -10.17
N SER A 64 1.78 0.04 -10.99
CA SER A 64 3.19 0.38 -10.82
C SER A 64 3.54 1.64 -11.59
N PHE A 65 4.24 2.56 -10.94
CA PHE A 65 4.72 3.80 -11.53
C PHE A 65 6.25 3.82 -11.49
N ALA A 66 6.85 4.21 -12.62
CA ALA A 66 8.29 4.38 -12.72
C ALA A 66 8.80 5.56 -11.86
N PRO A 67 10.11 5.61 -11.55
CA PRO A 67 10.71 6.78 -10.91
C PRO A 67 10.35 8.09 -11.63
N ASN A 68 10.12 9.15 -10.84
CA ASN A 68 9.76 10.50 -11.27
C ASN A 68 8.43 10.62 -12.04
N VAL A 69 7.59 9.58 -12.04
CA VAL A 69 6.26 9.60 -12.66
C VAL A 69 5.18 9.68 -11.57
N PRO A 70 4.37 10.77 -11.49
CA PRO A 70 3.32 10.92 -10.46
C PRO A 70 2.37 9.72 -10.43
N ALA A 71 2.14 9.17 -9.23
CA ALA A 71 1.23 8.04 -9.02
C ALA A 71 -0.22 8.53 -9.04
N ILE A 72 -0.81 8.56 -10.24
CA ILE A 72 -2.16 9.03 -10.46
C ILE A 72 -3.02 7.85 -10.92
N THR A 73 -4.11 7.58 -10.19
CA THR A 73 -5.14 6.61 -10.56
C THR A 73 -6.51 7.30 -10.58
N ASN A 74 -7.59 6.57 -10.87
CA ASN A 74 -8.95 7.10 -10.71
C ASN A 74 -9.34 7.41 -9.24
N ARG A 75 -8.45 7.13 -8.28
CA ARG A 75 -8.54 7.56 -6.88
C ARG A 75 -7.93 8.94 -6.63
N GLY A 76 -7.10 9.45 -7.54
CA GLY A 76 -6.42 10.74 -7.44
C GLY A 76 -4.90 10.60 -7.53
N LEU A 77 -4.19 11.65 -7.10
CA LEU A 77 -2.75 11.64 -6.93
C LEU A 77 -2.40 11.04 -5.55
N PHE A 78 -1.60 9.98 -5.55
CA PHE A 78 -1.08 9.35 -4.34
C PHE A 78 0.28 9.93 -3.97
N ILE A 79 0.43 10.34 -2.71
CA ILE A 79 1.64 10.95 -2.18
C ILE A 79 2.01 10.24 -0.90
N GLN A 80 3.30 9.93 -0.73
CA GLN A 80 3.75 9.07 0.36
C GLN A 80 5.02 9.59 1.04
N PRO A 81 5.18 9.35 2.36
CA PRO A 81 6.39 9.68 3.12
C PRO A 81 7.58 8.84 2.70
N ALA A 82 8.76 9.05 3.29
CA ALA A 82 9.81 8.04 3.21
C ALA A 82 9.35 6.77 3.95
N ALA A 83 9.85 5.62 3.52
CA ALA A 83 9.49 4.33 4.11
C ALA A 83 10.62 3.33 3.92
N THR A 84 10.98 2.60 4.97
CA THR A 84 11.84 1.41 4.86
C THR A 84 11.03 0.13 5.02
N ASN A 85 11.08 -0.76 4.02
CA ASN A 85 10.57 -2.12 4.18
C ASN A 85 11.73 -3.08 4.45
N TYR A 86 11.72 -3.69 5.62
CA TYR A 86 12.73 -4.64 6.07
C TYR A 86 12.44 -6.08 5.65
N ALA A 87 11.25 -6.38 5.10
CA ALA A 87 10.99 -7.68 4.49
C ALA A 87 11.81 -7.82 3.20
N PRO A 88 12.74 -8.78 3.05
CA PRO A 88 13.64 -8.83 1.89
C PRO A 88 12.96 -9.26 0.59
N ASN A 89 11.84 -9.99 0.65
CA ASN A 89 11.22 -10.63 -0.51
C ASN A 89 9.75 -10.20 -0.73
N ALA A 90 9.40 -8.94 -0.42
CA ALA A 90 8.04 -8.44 -0.58
C ALA A 90 7.58 -8.42 -2.05
N GLY A 91 8.48 -8.18 -3.00
CA GLY A 91 8.21 -8.29 -4.44
C GLY A 91 8.28 -9.73 -4.97
N ARG A 92 8.71 -10.68 -4.14
CA ARG A 92 8.92 -12.09 -4.50
C ARG A 92 8.39 -13.04 -3.43
N PRO A 93 7.06 -13.08 -3.19
CA PRO A 93 6.50 -13.88 -2.10
C PRO A 93 6.84 -15.37 -2.17
N GLU A 94 7.16 -15.89 -3.35
CA GLU A 94 7.61 -17.28 -3.54
C GLU A 94 8.93 -17.60 -2.82
N LEU A 95 9.73 -16.58 -2.51
CA LEU A 95 11.00 -16.70 -1.80
C LEU A 95 10.87 -16.47 -0.29
N MET A 96 9.67 -16.24 0.24
CA MET A 96 9.48 -16.18 1.69
C MET A 96 9.77 -17.55 2.29
N SER A 97 10.55 -17.58 3.38
CA SER A 97 10.85 -18.84 4.05
C SER A 97 9.57 -19.41 4.65
N SER A 98 9.40 -20.73 4.52
CA SER A 98 8.24 -21.40 5.09
C SER A 98 8.58 -22.79 5.60
N SER A 99 7.86 -23.20 6.63
CA SER A 99 7.96 -24.52 7.25
C SER A 99 6.58 -25.07 7.55
N ALA A 100 6.48 -26.40 7.63
CA ALA A 100 5.28 -27.11 8.04
C ALA A 100 5.67 -28.24 9.00
N PRO A 101 4.83 -28.56 10.00
CA PRO A 101 5.07 -29.71 10.88
C PRO A 101 5.01 -31.04 10.12
N ALA A 102 5.58 -32.08 10.71
CA ALA A 102 5.55 -33.43 10.14
C ALA A 102 4.11 -33.87 9.79
N GLY A 103 3.95 -34.50 8.63
CA GLY A 103 2.65 -34.95 8.11
C GLY A 103 1.87 -33.91 7.31
N ILE A 104 2.27 -32.64 7.33
CA ILE A 104 1.71 -31.60 6.46
C ILE A 104 2.65 -31.36 5.27
N SER A 105 2.14 -31.58 4.06
CA SER A 105 2.84 -31.25 2.82
C SER A 105 2.54 -29.82 2.39
N ARG A 106 3.56 -29.13 1.86
CA ARG A 106 3.43 -27.83 1.20
C ARG A 106 3.70 -27.98 -0.29
N GLN A 107 2.84 -27.39 -1.12
CA GLN A 107 3.04 -27.29 -2.55
C GLN A 107 2.86 -25.85 -3.02
N VAL A 108 3.84 -25.30 -3.75
CA VAL A 108 3.68 -24.06 -4.51
C VAL A 108 2.97 -24.39 -5.81
N LEU A 109 1.82 -23.78 -6.06
CA LEU A 109 0.99 -24.03 -7.23
C LEU A 109 1.29 -23.06 -8.37
N SER A 110 1.47 -21.78 -8.05
CA SER A 110 1.71 -20.73 -9.05
C SER A 110 2.32 -19.47 -8.43
N THR A 111 2.95 -18.67 -9.28
CA THR A 111 3.24 -17.25 -9.04
C THR A 111 2.52 -16.42 -10.10
N GLN A 112 1.88 -15.33 -9.69
CA GLN A 112 1.10 -14.50 -10.62
C GLN A 112 0.87 -13.10 -10.05
N LEU A 113 0.42 -12.17 -10.92
CA LEU A 113 -0.13 -10.90 -10.49
C LEU A 113 -1.62 -11.05 -10.18
N ILE A 114 -2.04 -10.72 -8.96
CA ILE A 114 -3.46 -10.56 -8.62
C ILE A 114 -3.67 -9.11 -8.20
N ASN A 115 -4.60 -8.43 -8.87
CA ASN A 115 -4.84 -7.00 -8.66
C ASN A 115 -3.55 -6.16 -8.76
N GLY A 116 -2.64 -6.53 -9.68
CA GLY A 116 -1.37 -5.83 -9.90
C GLY A 116 -0.27 -6.12 -8.86
N LEU A 117 -0.53 -6.95 -7.85
CA LEU A 117 0.47 -7.34 -6.84
C LEU A 117 1.08 -8.72 -7.15
N PRO A 118 2.40 -8.92 -6.97
CA PRO A 118 3.01 -10.23 -7.08
C PRO A 118 2.53 -11.14 -5.95
N THR A 119 2.15 -12.35 -6.29
CA THR A 119 1.59 -13.34 -5.35
C THR A 119 2.14 -14.73 -5.60
N VAL A 120 2.11 -15.56 -4.56
CA VAL A 120 2.34 -17.01 -4.62
C VAL A 120 1.12 -17.76 -4.11
N THR A 121 0.68 -18.77 -4.85
CA THR A 121 -0.39 -19.68 -4.43
C THR A 121 0.23 -20.93 -3.82
N MET A 122 -0.20 -21.29 -2.61
CA MET A 122 0.31 -22.45 -1.89
C MET A 122 -0.84 -23.31 -1.38
N ARG A 123 -0.70 -24.64 -1.54
CA ARG A 123 -1.57 -25.63 -0.93
C ARG A 123 -0.84 -26.31 0.23
N PHE A 124 -1.57 -26.49 1.32
CA PHE A 124 -1.15 -27.28 2.46
C PHE A 124 -2.11 -28.44 2.63
N SER A 125 -1.57 -29.66 2.69
CA SER A 125 -2.40 -30.86 2.78
C SER A 125 -1.75 -31.98 3.59
N GLY A 126 -2.54 -32.71 4.37
CA GLY A 126 -2.10 -33.90 5.10
C GLY A 126 -2.62 -33.97 6.52
N THR A 127 -2.27 -35.04 7.23
CA THR A 127 -2.60 -35.22 8.65
C THR A 127 -1.41 -34.82 9.50
N ALA A 128 -1.59 -33.86 10.42
CA ALA A 128 -0.49 -33.43 11.28
C ALA A 128 -0.06 -34.57 12.22
N LEU A 129 1.24 -34.90 12.22
CA LEU A 129 1.83 -35.92 13.10
C LEU A 129 2.32 -35.34 14.43
N ALA A 130 2.34 -34.01 14.54
CA ALA A 130 2.69 -33.29 15.76
C ALA A 130 1.94 -31.95 15.81
N ASN A 131 1.71 -31.45 17.03
CA ASN A 131 1.24 -30.09 17.25
C ASN A 131 2.32 -29.13 16.79
N GLY A 132 1.94 -28.08 16.09
CA GLY A 132 2.90 -27.11 15.60
C GLY A 132 2.28 -26.01 14.77
N GLU A 133 3.12 -25.29 14.05
CA GLU A 133 2.68 -24.19 13.20
C GLU A 133 3.24 -24.38 11.79
N ILE A 134 2.39 -24.18 10.80
CA ILE A 134 2.86 -23.79 9.48
C ILE A 134 3.26 -22.32 9.60
N ALA A 135 4.54 -22.03 9.33
CA ALA A 135 5.08 -20.68 9.38
C ALA A 135 5.41 -20.22 7.97
N ILE A 136 5.00 -19.01 7.60
CA ILE A 136 5.47 -18.30 6.43
C ILE A 136 6.06 -16.98 6.93
N ASN A 137 7.35 -16.77 6.74
CA ASN A 137 8.08 -15.69 7.38
C ASN A 137 8.50 -14.65 6.32
N PRO A 138 7.79 -13.52 6.23
CA PRO A 138 8.26 -12.33 5.53
C PRO A 138 9.68 -11.93 5.88
N VAL A 139 10.04 -12.08 7.16
CA VAL A 139 11.38 -11.84 7.70
C VAL A 139 11.79 -13.06 8.49
N GLU A 140 12.93 -13.64 8.15
CA GLU A 140 13.41 -14.83 8.85
C GLU A 140 13.62 -14.56 10.34
N TYR A 141 13.34 -15.60 11.14
CA TYR A 141 13.39 -15.57 12.59
C TYR A 141 14.69 -14.97 13.16
N ASN A 142 15.82 -15.30 12.53
CA ASN A 142 17.18 -14.91 12.91
C ASN A 142 17.72 -13.71 12.10
N ALA A 143 16.93 -13.13 11.20
CA ALA A 143 17.37 -12.06 10.29
C ALA A 143 16.57 -10.75 10.45
N GLY A 144 15.87 -10.57 11.57
CA GLY A 144 15.12 -9.34 11.85
C GLY A 144 15.99 -8.06 11.80
N PRO A 145 15.44 -6.91 11.40
CA PRO A 145 16.13 -5.63 11.55
C PRO A 145 16.43 -5.31 13.01
N SER A 146 17.41 -4.43 13.23
CA SER A 146 17.71 -3.90 14.56
C SER A 146 16.51 -3.13 15.08
N ALA A 147 16.14 -3.37 16.34
CA ALA A 147 15.04 -2.70 17.00
C ALA A 147 15.39 -2.39 18.47
N ALA A 148 14.67 -1.46 19.09
CA ALA A 148 14.93 -1.02 20.46
C ALA A 148 13.62 -0.76 21.23
N LEU A 149 13.73 -0.74 22.57
CA LEU A 149 12.65 -0.38 23.49
C LEU A 149 11.98 0.93 23.06
N GLY A 150 10.64 0.95 23.07
CA GLY A 150 9.83 2.12 22.78
C GLY A 150 9.58 2.38 21.29
N GLN A 151 10.28 1.71 20.37
CA GLN A 151 9.95 1.80 18.95
C GLN A 151 8.60 1.13 18.67
N THR A 152 7.83 1.71 17.75
CA THR A 152 6.62 1.08 17.22
C THR A 152 6.93 0.47 15.86
N TRP A 153 6.57 -0.80 15.71
CA TRP A 153 6.75 -1.55 14.49
C TRP A 153 5.41 -1.96 13.90
N HIS A 154 5.38 -2.07 12.58
CA HIS A 154 4.25 -2.47 11.76
C HIS A 154 4.66 -3.66 10.92
N ALA A 155 3.77 -4.65 10.81
CA ALA A 155 3.90 -5.73 9.85
C ALA A 155 2.61 -5.91 9.09
N GLY A 156 2.72 -6.24 7.81
CA GLY A 156 1.59 -6.45 6.92
C GLY A 156 1.83 -7.57 5.94
N VAL A 157 0.74 -8.19 5.49
CA VAL A 157 0.77 -9.13 4.36
C VAL A 157 -0.57 -9.18 3.66
N PHE A 158 -0.56 -9.38 2.35
CA PHE A 158 -1.75 -9.67 1.57
C PHE A 158 -2.04 -11.18 1.57
N LEU A 159 -3.29 -11.56 1.89
CA LEU A 159 -3.69 -12.97 1.92
C LEU A 159 -5.11 -13.17 1.39
N ALA A 160 -5.33 -14.32 0.74
CA ALA A 160 -6.64 -14.86 0.41
C ALA A 160 -6.68 -16.37 0.67
N VAL A 161 -7.83 -16.90 1.07
CA VAL A 161 -8.12 -18.32 1.18
C VAL A 161 -8.98 -18.71 -0.01
N ILE A 162 -8.41 -19.46 -0.95
CA ILE A 162 -9.06 -19.76 -2.23
C ILE A 162 -9.65 -21.16 -2.31
N ALA A 163 -9.29 -22.05 -1.36
CA ALA A 163 -9.92 -23.35 -1.18
C ALA A 163 -9.70 -23.87 0.25
N GLY A 164 -10.65 -24.67 0.74
CA GLY A 164 -10.60 -25.25 2.09
C GLY A 164 -10.81 -24.23 3.21
N THR A 165 -10.50 -24.64 4.43
CA THR A 165 -10.63 -23.82 5.64
C THR A 165 -9.28 -23.70 6.32
N LEU A 166 -8.91 -22.49 6.74
CA LEU A 166 -7.71 -22.28 7.55
C LEU A 166 -7.86 -23.01 8.90
N PRO A 167 -6.76 -23.44 9.53
CA PRO A 167 -6.80 -23.89 10.91
C PRO A 167 -7.36 -22.81 11.85
N ASP A 168 -8.09 -23.20 12.90
CA ASP A 168 -8.83 -22.29 13.77
C ASP A 168 -7.97 -21.16 14.37
N VAL A 169 -6.69 -21.43 14.63
CA VAL A 169 -5.74 -20.43 15.14
C VAL A 169 -4.78 -20.03 14.02
N SER A 170 -5.28 -19.18 13.12
CA SER A 170 -4.54 -18.62 11.99
C SER A 170 -4.35 -17.11 12.17
N ARG A 171 -3.10 -16.63 12.16
CA ARG A 171 -2.76 -15.25 12.57
C ARG A 171 -1.53 -14.70 11.86
N LEU A 172 -1.50 -13.38 11.66
CA LEU A 172 -0.27 -12.63 11.43
C LEU A 172 0.30 -12.22 12.78
N GLY A 173 1.59 -12.49 13.01
CA GLY A 173 2.31 -12.09 14.21
C GLY A 173 3.43 -11.11 13.92
N LEU A 174 3.66 -10.19 14.86
CA LEU A 174 4.84 -9.34 14.97
C LEU A 174 5.52 -9.65 16.30
N PHE A 175 6.80 -10.02 16.23
CA PHE A 175 7.55 -10.59 17.34
C PHE A 175 8.69 -9.67 17.74
N GLU A 176 8.78 -9.42 19.03
CA GLU A 176 9.87 -8.74 19.70
C GLU A 176 10.89 -9.77 20.17
N ARG A 177 12.17 -9.56 19.85
CA ARG A 177 13.24 -10.51 20.15
C ARG A 177 14.47 -9.82 20.72
N ASN A 178 15.23 -10.56 21.51
CA ASN A 178 16.55 -10.12 21.98
C ASN A 178 17.64 -10.38 20.93
N ALA A 179 18.88 -10.03 21.26
CA ALA A 179 20.04 -10.19 20.38
C ALA A 179 20.37 -11.67 20.07
N SER A 180 20.00 -12.59 20.95
CA SER A 180 20.12 -14.04 20.77
C SER A 180 18.91 -14.66 20.05
N HIS A 181 18.04 -13.82 19.47
CA HIS A 181 16.81 -14.18 18.79
C HIS A 181 15.74 -14.85 19.65
N THR A 182 15.89 -14.88 20.98
CA THR A 182 14.84 -15.37 21.88
C THR A 182 13.61 -14.48 21.77
N LEU A 183 12.43 -15.12 21.70
CA LEU A 183 11.16 -14.40 21.75
C LEU A 183 11.00 -13.73 23.12
N LEU A 184 10.76 -12.43 23.11
CA LEU A 184 10.46 -11.67 24.33
C LEU A 184 8.94 -11.52 24.46
N ASP A 185 8.27 -11.12 23.38
CA ASP A 185 6.82 -10.99 23.33
C ASP A 185 6.33 -10.88 21.87
N ALA A 186 5.02 -10.93 21.64
CA ALA A 186 4.41 -10.83 20.32
C ALA A 186 3.03 -10.16 20.33
N SER A 187 2.67 -9.55 19.21
CA SER A 187 1.31 -9.11 18.93
C SER A 187 0.74 -9.88 17.74
N TYR A 188 -0.53 -10.22 17.79
CA TYR A 188 -1.19 -11.03 16.78
C TYR A 188 -2.48 -10.39 16.28
N VAL A 189 -2.78 -10.60 15.00
CA VAL A 189 -4.08 -10.31 14.39
C VAL A 189 -4.56 -11.57 13.67
N PRO A 190 -5.81 -12.01 13.89
CA PRO A 190 -6.38 -13.14 13.16
C PRO A 190 -6.37 -12.91 11.64
N LEU A 191 -6.13 -13.97 10.87
CA LEU A 191 -6.21 -13.89 9.42
C LEU A 191 -7.67 -13.94 8.96
N PRO A 192 -8.06 -13.13 7.96
CA PRO A 192 -9.40 -13.18 7.41
C PRO A 192 -9.61 -14.46 6.61
N ALA A 193 -10.76 -15.11 6.79
CA ALA A 193 -11.23 -16.20 5.92
C ALA A 193 -11.85 -15.66 4.61
N SER A 194 -11.14 -14.73 3.95
CA SER A 194 -11.62 -14.05 2.73
C SER A 194 -11.06 -14.72 1.49
N SER A 195 -11.90 -14.92 0.47
CA SER A 195 -11.46 -15.33 -0.87
C SER A 195 -10.87 -14.17 -1.69
N ALA A 196 -11.10 -12.92 -1.27
CA ALA A 196 -10.48 -11.75 -1.87
C ALA A 196 -9.13 -11.43 -1.21
N LEU A 197 -8.13 -11.11 -2.04
CA LEU A 197 -6.80 -10.72 -1.57
C LEU A 197 -6.89 -9.45 -0.72
N THR A 198 -6.69 -9.60 0.59
CA THR A 198 -6.87 -8.51 1.57
C THR A 198 -5.59 -8.34 2.36
N ARG A 199 -5.20 -7.07 2.63
CA ARG A 199 -4.07 -6.79 3.50
C ARG A 199 -4.48 -6.93 4.96
N THR A 200 -3.78 -7.78 5.69
CA THR A 200 -3.85 -7.88 7.15
C THR A 200 -2.62 -7.21 7.74
N SER A 201 -2.79 -6.41 8.79
CA SER A 201 -1.67 -5.72 9.44
C SER A 201 -1.76 -5.79 10.96
N VAL A 202 -0.61 -5.83 11.60
CA VAL A 202 -0.44 -5.77 13.05
C VAL A 202 0.58 -4.69 13.40
N GLN A 203 0.41 -4.05 14.55
CA GLN A 203 1.37 -3.08 15.08
C GLN A 203 1.73 -3.43 16.52
N ARG A 204 2.94 -3.06 16.93
CA ARG A 204 3.43 -3.28 18.29
C ARG A 204 4.43 -2.20 18.69
N ALA A 205 4.24 -1.61 19.87
CA ALA A 205 5.30 -0.89 20.56
C ALA A 205 6.16 -1.91 21.34
N LEU A 206 7.48 -1.88 21.15
CA LEU A 206 8.40 -2.79 21.84
C LEU A 206 8.55 -2.38 23.31
N GLN A 207 8.44 -3.33 24.23
CA GLN A 207 8.30 -3.05 25.67
C GLN A 207 9.46 -3.59 26.52
N SER A 208 10.26 -4.52 25.99
CA SER A 208 11.37 -5.12 26.71
C SER A 208 12.64 -4.26 26.59
N PRO A 209 13.35 -3.98 27.69
CA PRO A 209 14.68 -3.36 27.64
C PRO A 209 15.72 -4.19 26.88
N SER A 210 15.48 -5.50 26.72
CA SER A 210 16.35 -6.40 25.95
C SER A 210 15.93 -6.53 24.49
N ALA A 211 14.94 -5.76 24.02
CA ALA A 211 14.55 -5.72 22.62
C ALA A 211 15.75 -5.34 21.76
N ALA A 212 16.03 -6.17 20.76
CA ALA A 212 17.11 -5.94 19.80
C ALA A 212 16.66 -6.17 18.36
N ARG A 213 15.54 -6.88 18.14
CA ARG A 213 15.06 -7.28 16.82
C ARG A 213 13.53 -7.29 16.75
N ALA A 214 13.00 -6.90 15.59
CA ALA A 214 11.60 -7.10 15.22
C ALA A 214 11.52 -8.14 14.09
N THR A 215 10.54 -9.04 14.11
CA THR A 215 10.28 -10.00 13.02
C THR A 215 8.78 -10.16 12.80
N SER A 216 8.38 -10.73 11.66
CA SER A 216 6.98 -11.04 11.37
C SER A 216 6.81 -12.43 10.76
N SER A 217 5.66 -13.04 10.98
CA SER A 217 5.35 -14.40 10.54
C SER A 217 3.84 -14.61 10.44
N LEU A 218 3.40 -15.24 9.36
CA LEU A 218 2.10 -15.88 9.27
C LEU A 218 2.17 -17.23 9.96
N ARG A 219 1.28 -17.48 10.91
CA ARG A 219 1.23 -18.70 11.70
C ARG A 219 -0.14 -19.34 11.60
N LEU A 220 -0.16 -20.58 11.13
CA LEU A 220 -1.35 -21.41 11.04
C LEU A 220 -1.12 -22.60 11.98
N VAL A 221 -1.77 -22.60 13.14
CA VAL A 221 -1.57 -23.63 14.16
C VAL A 221 -2.32 -24.90 13.76
N VAL A 222 -1.59 -26.01 13.70
CA VAL A 222 -2.15 -27.33 13.39
C VAL A 222 -2.09 -28.23 14.63
N THR A 223 -3.08 -29.11 14.75
CA THR A 223 -3.22 -30.05 15.87
C THR A 223 -2.98 -31.48 15.40
N THR A 224 -2.21 -32.26 16.18
CA THR A 224 -1.91 -33.66 15.87
C THR A 224 -3.20 -34.46 15.60
N GLY A 225 -3.16 -35.31 14.57
CA GLY A 225 -4.26 -36.19 14.18
C GLY A 225 -5.33 -35.51 13.33
N GLN A 226 -5.32 -34.17 13.20
CA GLN A 226 -6.23 -33.45 12.33
C GLN A 226 -5.72 -33.45 10.88
N PHE A 227 -6.66 -33.67 9.95
CA PHE A 227 -6.40 -33.53 8.52
C PHE A 227 -6.66 -32.09 8.08
N TYR A 228 -5.73 -31.54 7.33
CA TYR A 228 -5.83 -30.23 6.72
C TYR A 228 -5.73 -30.36 5.20
N ASP A 229 -6.55 -29.59 4.48
CA ASP A 229 -6.40 -29.38 3.04
C ASP A 229 -6.97 -28.01 2.70
N PHE A 230 -6.08 -27.05 2.48
CA PHE A 230 -6.46 -25.68 2.15
C PHE A 230 -5.43 -25.05 1.22
N THR A 231 -5.89 -24.06 0.47
CA THR A 231 -5.07 -23.31 -0.48
C THR A 231 -5.19 -21.82 -0.18
N ILE A 232 -4.04 -21.18 -0.01
CA ILE A 232 -3.94 -19.74 0.20
C ILE A 232 -3.17 -19.08 -0.93
N VAL A 233 -3.49 -17.81 -1.16
CA VAL A 233 -2.65 -16.88 -1.92
C VAL A 233 -1.98 -15.95 -0.93
N VAL A 234 -0.66 -15.78 -1.05
CA VAL A 234 0.13 -14.85 -0.26
C VAL A 234 0.74 -13.82 -1.21
N GLY A 235 0.49 -12.55 -0.93
CA GLY A 235 1.04 -11.42 -1.69
C GLY A 235 2.21 -10.75 -0.97
N PRO A 236 2.49 -9.49 -1.31
CA PRO A 236 3.58 -8.74 -0.70
C PRO A 236 3.43 -8.62 0.81
N SER A 237 4.56 -8.51 1.49
CA SER A 237 4.64 -8.32 2.93
C SER A 237 5.46 -7.09 3.27
N ASP A 238 5.22 -6.54 4.44
CA ASP A 238 5.99 -5.43 4.98
C ASP A 238 6.37 -5.66 6.44
N LEU A 239 7.54 -5.11 6.81
CA LEU A 239 7.97 -4.91 8.17
C LEU A 239 8.66 -3.55 8.25
N SER A 240 8.22 -2.66 9.13
CA SER A 240 8.75 -1.29 9.25
C SER A 240 8.56 -0.71 10.63
N ASP A 241 9.43 0.22 11.00
CA ASP A 241 9.29 1.10 12.17
C ASP A 241 8.57 2.42 11.84
N GLU A 242 8.26 2.62 10.56
CA GLU A 242 7.48 3.74 10.04
C GLU A 242 6.11 3.26 9.54
N ARG A 243 5.09 4.11 9.65
CA ARG A 243 3.77 3.80 9.09
C ARG A 243 3.71 4.19 7.62
N PHE A 244 3.48 3.23 6.73
CA PHE A 244 3.13 3.52 5.33
C PHE A 244 1.88 2.74 4.88
N ALA A 245 1.18 3.29 3.89
CA ALA A 245 -0.15 2.81 3.46
C ALA A 245 -0.08 1.74 2.35
N ASP A 246 1.06 1.56 1.69
CA ASP A 246 1.28 0.61 0.60
C ASP A 246 2.31 -0.46 0.95
N THR A 247 2.93 -1.10 -0.04
CA THR A 247 4.08 -1.98 0.16
C THR A 247 5.23 -1.57 -0.74
N VAL A 248 6.39 -1.29 -0.14
CA VAL A 248 7.65 -1.16 -0.89
C VAL A 248 8.10 -2.57 -1.31
N LEU A 249 8.08 -2.84 -2.62
CA LEU A 249 8.49 -4.15 -3.14
C LEU A 249 10.01 -4.31 -3.09
N THR A 250 10.45 -5.31 -2.34
CA THR A 250 11.86 -5.68 -2.14
C THR A 250 12.20 -6.98 -2.87
N SER A 251 13.49 -7.21 -3.13
CA SER A 251 13.99 -8.46 -3.71
C SER A 251 15.38 -8.79 -3.15
N GLY A 252 15.45 -9.75 -2.23
CA GLY A 252 16.68 -10.22 -1.57
C GLY A 252 17.17 -9.36 -0.41
N THR A 253 16.83 -8.07 -0.34
CA THR A 253 17.28 -7.15 0.72
C THR A 253 16.19 -6.15 1.10
N SER A 254 16.34 -5.51 2.27
CA SER A 254 15.51 -4.36 2.62
C SER A 254 15.68 -3.22 1.60
N LEU A 255 14.67 -2.38 1.47
CA LEU A 255 14.69 -1.23 0.58
C LEU A 255 14.13 0.00 1.31
N HIS A 256 14.90 1.09 1.25
CA HIS A 256 14.45 2.41 1.65
C HIS A 256 13.88 3.15 0.43
N ARG A 257 12.64 3.61 0.54
CA ARG A 257 11.99 4.50 -0.41
C ARG A 257 12.05 5.93 0.13
N VAL A 258 12.49 6.86 -0.71
CA VAL A 258 12.47 8.29 -0.40
C VAL A 258 11.04 8.83 -0.47
N ALA A 259 10.73 9.85 0.34
CA ALA A 259 9.45 10.56 0.28
C ALA A 259 9.19 11.14 -1.11
N ASP A 260 7.92 11.18 -1.50
CA ASP A 260 7.52 11.82 -2.75
C ASP A 260 7.70 13.34 -2.65
N ALA A 261 8.42 13.93 -3.59
CA ALA A 261 8.49 15.37 -3.77
C ALA A 261 7.65 15.77 -4.98
N VAL A 262 6.39 16.14 -4.74
CA VAL A 262 5.46 16.58 -5.80
C VAL A 262 5.20 18.08 -5.64
N THR A 263 5.30 18.82 -6.73
CA THR A 263 5.15 20.27 -6.74
C THR A 263 4.10 20.68 -7.75
N LEU A 264 3.13 21.48 -7.31
CA LEU A 264 2.21 22.19 -8.19
C LEU A 264 2.90 23.45 -8.70
N LEU A 265 2.97 23.63 -10.02
CA LEU A 265 3.59 24.78 -10.67
C LEU A 265 2.55 25.90 -10.83
N LEU A 266 2.24 26.58 -9.73
CA LEU A 266 1.16 27.55 -9.67
C LEU A 266 1.56 28.91 -10.27
N PRO A 267 0.61 29.81 -10.54
CA PRO A 267 0.91 31.18 -10.97
C PRO A 267 1.84 31.90 -9.99
N GLY A 268 2.71 32.78 -10.50
CA GLY A 268 3.65 33.54 -9.68
C GLY A 268 2.99 34.57 -8.76
N ALA A 269 1.78 35.02 -9.09
CA ALA A 269 0.99 35.90 -8.24
C ALA A 269 0.33 35.13 -7.08
N ALA A 270 0.05 35.83 -5.99
CA ALA A 270 -0.67 35.26 -4.85
C ALA A 270 -2.08 34.81 -5.25
N HIS A 271 -2.49 33.67 -4.72
CA HIS A 271 -3.79 33.06 -5.00
C HIS A 271 -4.24 32.21 -3.81
N LEU A 272 -5.54 31.97 -3.73
CA LEU A 272 -6.11 31.03 -2.80
C LEU A 272 -6.06 29.63 -3.43
N LEU A 273 -5.19 28.76 -2.91
CA LEU A 273 -5.12 27.36 -3.29
C LEU A 273 -6.07 26.56 -2.41
N ARG A 274 -7.04 25.89 -3.06
CA ARG A 274 -7.88 24.89 -2.43
C ARG A 274 -7.45 23.50 -2.83
N THR A 275 -7.32 22.59 -1.86
CA THR A 275 -7.02 21.17 -2.10
C THR A 275 -8.15 20.29 -1.56
N VAL A 276 -8.48 19.22 -2.28
CA VAL A 276 -9.57 18.28 -1.93
C VAL A 276 -8.99 16.86 -1.83
N PRO A 277 -8.65 16.40 -0.62
CA PRO A 277 -8.25 15.03 -0.38
C PRO A 277 -9.39 14.05 -0.67
N ALA A 278 -9.07 12.78 -0.98
CA ALA A 278 -10.09 11.76 -1.19
C ALA A 278 -10.81 11.37 0.11
N ASP A 279 -10.06 11.39 1.22
CA ASP A 279 -10.48 10.84 2.50
C ASP A 279 -10.55 11.90 3.62
N GLY A 280 -10.84 13.17 3.27
CA GLY A 280 -10.84 14.26 4.26
C GLY A 280 -11.49 15.56 3.79
N PRO A 281 -11.58 16.57 4.67
CA PRO A 281 -12.12 17.87 4.30
C PRO A 281 -11.18 18.61 3.35
N ALA A 282 -11.77 19.47 2.51
CA ALA A 282 -10.99 20.38 1.70
C ALA A 282 -10.25 21.39 2.59
N THR A 283 -9.06 21.79 2.17
CA THR A 283 -8.26 22.84 2.85
C THR A 283 -7.98 23.98 1.90
N GLU A 284 -7.80 25.17 2.47
CA GLU A 284 -7.51 26.40 1.73
C GLU A 284 -6.30 27.10 2.35
N GLN A 285 -5.44 27.65 1.50
CA GLN A 285 -4.29 28.44 1.93
C GLN A 285 -3.90 29.45 0.85
N THR A 286 -3.40 30.60 1.27
CA THR A 286 -2.82 31.58 0.34
C THR A 286 -1.38 31.19 0.00
N THR A 287 -1.05 31.11 -1.28
CA THR A 287 0.30 30.77 -1.74
C THR A 287 0.62 31.47 -3.06
N ALA A 288 1.87 31.35 -3.52
CA ALA A 288 2.36 31.93 -4.76
C ALA A 288 3.49 31.05 -5.33
N GLY A 289 3.55 30.94 -6.65
CA GLY A 289 4.59 30.16 -7.35
C GLY A 289 4.51 28.65 -7.06
N ALA A 290 5.65 27.98 -7.17
CA ALA A 290 5.71 26.54 -6.99
C ALA A 290 5.35 26.14 -5.54
N TRP A 291 4.38 25.25 -5.39
CA TRP A 291 3.93 24.77 -4.08
C TRP A 291 4.17 23.26 -3.92
N ALA A 292 4.99 22.89 -2.94
CA ALA A 292 5.28 21.50 -2.63
C ALA A 292 4.13 20.88 -1.82
N LEU A 293 3.62 19.76 -2.30
CA LEU A 293 2.64 18.96 -1.58
C LEU A 293 3.30 18.35 -0.34
N PRO A 294 2.64 18.36 0.84
CA PRO A 294 3.19 17.72 2.02
C PRO A 294 3.33 16.22 1.77
N ALA A 295 4.42 15.62 2.27
CA ALA A 295 4.68 14.18 2.19
C ALA A 295 4.72 13.51 3.58
N GLY A 296 4.27 14.20 4.64
CA GLY A 296 4.39 13.71 6.02
C GLY A 296 3.51 12.52 6.39
N SER A 297 2.48 12.23 5.59
CA SER A 297 1.65 11.03 5.71
C SER A 297 1.12 10.60 4.34
N PRO A 298 0.79 9.32 4.13
CA PRO A 298 0.16 8.90 2.89
C PRO A 298 -1.23 9.52 2.74
N TYR A 299 -1.52 10.18 1.62
CA TYR A 299 -2.88 10.61 1.29
C TYR A 299 -3.12 10.65 -0.21
N TRP A 300 -4.40 10.71 -0.55
CA TRP A 300 -4.90 10.85 -1.89
C TRP A 300 -5.40 12.28 -2.09
N LEU A 301 -4.89 12.96 -3.11
CA LEU A 301 -5.39 14.25 -3.54
C LEU A 301 -6.25 14.07 -4.80
N GLU A 302 -7.55 14.33 -4.70
CA GLU A 302 -8.45 14.16 -5.84
C GLU A 302 -8.39 15.37 -6.76
N GLN A 303 -8.44 16.57 -6.17
CA GLN A 303 -8.56 17.82 -6.90
C GLN A 303 -7.83 18.95 -6.18
N ALA A 304 -7.39 19.94 -6.95
CA ALA A 304 -6.92 21.21 -6.42
C ALA A 304 -7.26 22.33 -7.41
N TRP A 305 -7.36 23.57 -6.95
CA TRP A 305 -7.49 24.72 -7.84
C TRP A 305 -7.08 26.01 -7.16
N CYS A 306 -6.70 26.98 -7.98
CA CYS A 306 -6.30 28.31 -7.55
C CYS A 306 -7.34 29.32 -8.01
N ILE A 307 -7.79 30.18 -7.11
CA ILE A 307 -8.61 31.35 -7.42
C ILE A 307 -7.72 32.58 -7.22
N ALA A 308 -7.77 33.53 -8.16
CA ALA A 308 -7.08 34.80 -7.99
C ALA A 308 -7.53 35.46 -6.68
N ALA A 309 -6.56 35.88 -5.86
CA ALA A 309 -6.82 36.57 -4.60
C ALA A 309 -7.39 37.98 -4.84
#